data_AF-A0A0B4EGF2-F1
#
_entry.id   AF-A0A0B4EGF2-F1
#
_cell.length_a   1.000
_cell.length_b   1.000
_cell.length_c   1.000
_cell.angle_alpha   90.00
_cell.angle_beta   90.00
_cell.angle_gamma   90.00
#
_symmetry.space_group_name_H-M   'P 1'
#
loop_
_entity.id
_entity.type
_entity.pdbx_description
1 polymer ?
#
loop_
_entity_poly.entity_id
_entity_poly.type
_entity_poly.pdbx_seq_one_letter_code
_entity_poly.pdbx_strand_id
1 'polypeptide(L)'
;MQPEQESAGPAITPRTRARARHILDHYYIGPARDERVLEIWGYTGRYSFRPGETVGLRVSTSAETWSLEVGRDGADYVPVLRAENLPGRHQDTPLDCSVNGCGWDISHSFVIPDDWAAGAYLITLRADHADDSVEEHHVIFVRRAANAEPAPMVLICATGTWLAYNCWGGSSAYEGITGPRRNAFSPVLSNQRPWTRGFCKLPQGAPRALTERPADPGGMVRYPYMEWAYAYGYSKKYASAGWASYERHFGRWAEAEGYNFEIVTQHDLELEPDLLAGHRCAVFVGHDEYWTAAMRERVERFTENGGRVARFAGNFLWQTRLENNAQTQVCYKYTAKEADPLMGSDQEHLLTGAWDAPPVNRPGAQTFGVNGLKGVYAGLGNCVGQGSGGFTVYRPDHWSLDGARLGYGDQLGAASRIFGYEVDGVDFTFDDGLPYPTGRDGTAGSVEIIALGMATNVEANFAHWGETLYIGTADAEFKALTMHGELTAETLDKSSRGNGAVIYWEKGNGEVFCAGTCEWVAGLTRRDSQVEIITRNVLDRFCR
;
A
#
# COMPACT_ATOMS: atom_id res chain seq x y z
N MET A 1 -34.39 34.11 -0.35
CA MET A 1 -34.78 32.80 -0.91
C MET A 1 -34.96 32.96 -2.41
N GLN A 2 -33.89 32.71 -3.16
CA GLN A 2 -33.96 32.37 -4.57
C GLN A 2 -33.74 30.86 -4.66
N PRO A 3 -34.51 30.12 -5.48
CA PRO A 3 -34.32 28.69 -5.63
C PRO A 3 -33.03 28.42 -6.41
N GLU A 4 -32.19 27.55 -5.87
CA GLU A 4 -30.99 27.02 -6.52
C GLU A 4 -31.37 26.38 -7.86
N GLN A 5 -30.68 26.79 -8.93
CA GLN A 5 -30.70 26.07 -10.18
C GLN A 5 -29.98 24.74 -9.97
N GLU A 6 -30.75 23.65 -9.94
CA GLU A 6 -30.21 22.29 -10.15
C GLU A 6 -29.37 22.31 -11.43
N SER A 7 -28.05 22.15 -11.31
CA SER A 7 -27.22 21.89 -12.48
C SER A 7 -27.70 20.58 -13.09
N ALA A 8 -28.26 20.64 -14.30
CA ALA A 8 -28.68 19.45 -15.02
C ALA A 8 -27.47 18.51 -15.18
N GLY A 9 -27.48 17.39 -14.45
CA GLY A 9 -26.50 16.33 -14.63
C GLY A 9 -26.54 15.81 -16.08
N PRO A 10 -25.44 15.21 -16.57
CA PRO A 10 -25.37 14.74 -17.95
C PRO A 10 -26.52 13.76 -18.25
N ALA A 11 -27.17 13.97 -19.40
CA ALA A 11 -28.34 13.20 -19.83
C ALA A 11 -28.06 11.68 -19.79
N ILE A 12 -28.95 10.94 -19.12
CA ILE A 12 -28.85 9.49 -18.99
C ILE A 12 -29.23 8.84 -20.33
N THR A 13 -28.26 8.23 -21.02
CA THR A 13 -28.48 7.43 -22.24
C THR A 13 -28.54 5.93 -21.90
N PRO A 14 -29.02 5.04 -22.80
CA PRO A 14 -28.90 3.59 -22.60
C PRO A 14 -27.46 3.12 -22.30
N ARG A 15 -26.45 3.88 -22.73
CA ARG A 15 -25.02 3.64 -22.46
C ARG A 15 -24.61 4.03 -21.02
N THR A 16 -25.20 5.06 -20.42
CA THR A 16 -24.94 5.39 -18.99
C THR A 16 -25.67 4.45 -18.03
N ARG A 17 -26.58 3.59 -18.52
CA ARG A 17 -27.21 2.51 -17.74
C ARG A 17 -26.32 1.27 -17.56
N ALA A 18 -25.40 1.00 -18.49
CA ALA A 18 -24.41 -0.07 -18.39
C ALA A 18 -23.01 0.55 -18.18
N ARG A 19 -22.76 1.06 -16.97
CA ARG A 19 -21.45 1.61 -16.57
C ARG A 19 -20.38 0.52 -16.65
N ALA A 20 -19.10 0.90 -16.78
CA ALA A 20 -17.98 -0.02 -16.60
C ALA A 20 -17.94 -0.47 -15.12
N ARG A 21 -18.76 -1.47 -14.77
CA ARG A 21 -19.07 -1.86 -13.38
C ARG A 21 -17.81 -2.21 -12.59
N HIS A 22 -16.86 -2.90 -13.20
CA HIS A 22 -15.57 -3.23 -12.59
C HIS A 22 -14.75 -1.99 -12.17
N ILE A 23 -14.96 -0.83 -12.82
CA ILE A 23 -14.30 0.45 -12.52
C ILE A 23 -15.15 1.33 -11.61
N LEU A 24 -16.46 1.42 -11.85
CA LEU A 24 -17.30 2.45 -11.26
C LEU A 24 -18.29 1.95 -10.20
N ASP A 25 -18.58 0.64 -10.16
CA ASP A 25 -19.46 0.11 -9.12
C ASP A 25 -18.68 0.00 -7.81
N HIS A 26 -19.36 0.38 -6.74
CA HIS A 26 -18.95 0.08 -5.39
C HIS A 26 -19.37 -1.35 -5.05
N TYR A 27 -18.47 -2.32 -5.24
CA TYR A 27 -18.65 -3.70 -4.80
C TYR A 27 -17.58 -4.05 -3.76
N TYR A 28 -17.96 -4.90 -2.83
CA TYR A 28 -17.09 -5.34 -1.74
C TYR A 28 -17.28 -6.82 -1.47
N ILE A 29 -16.30 -7.38 -0.77
CA ILE A 29 -16.31 -8.77 -0.30
C ILE A 29 -16.80 -8.78 1.13
N GLY A 30 -17.53 -9.81 1.54
CA GLY A 30 -18.03 -9.90 2.90
C GLY A 30 -18.84 -11.17 3.11
N PRO A 31 -19.44 -11.34 4.30
CA PRO A 31 -20.29 -12.48 4.57
C PRO A 31 -21.48 -12.47 3.61
N ALA A 32 -21.86 -13.65 3.13
CA ALA A 32 -23.02 -13.86 2.27
C ALA A 32 -24.33 -13.45 2.96
N ARG A 33 -24.35 -13.50 4.30
CA ARG A 33 -25.55 -13.26 5.15
C ARG A 33 -26.71 -14.17 4.80
N ASP A 34 -26.38 -15.37 4.32
CA ASP A 34 -27.30 -16.45 3.96
C ASP A 34 -26.61 -17.77 4.30
N GLU A 35 -27.09 -18.46 5.33
CA GLU A 35 -26.49 -19.70 5.84
C GLU A 35 -26.50 -20.84 4.82
N ARG A 36 -27.26 -20.71 3.73
CA ARG A 36 -27.27 -21.67 2.62
C ARG A 36 -26.10 -21.50 1.66
N VAL A 37 -25.40 -20.36 1.72
CA VAL A 37 -24.21 -20.11 0.91
C VAL A 37 -23.00 -20.63 1.67
N LEU A 38 -22.26 -21.55 1.07
CA LEU A 38 -21.00 -22.03 1.63
C LEU A 38 -20.00 -20.86 1.71
N GLU A 39 -19.51 -20.58 2.91
CA GLU A 39 -18.49 -19.55 3.14
C GLU A 39 -17.59 -19.89 4.32
N ILE A 40 -16.37 -19.34 4.32
CA ILE A 40 -15.46 -19.35 5.45
C ILE A 40 -14.66 -18.06 5.46
N TRP A 41 -14.57 -17.42 6.62
CA TRP A 41 -13.81 -16.19 6.80
C TRP A 41 -13.12 -16.22 8.15
N GLY A 42 -11.93 -15.64 8.24
CA GLY A 42 -11.24 -15.58 9.53
C GLY A 42 -10.22 -14.47 9.66
N TYR A 43 -9.93 -14.12 10.91
CA TYR A 43 -8.94 -13.11 11.28
C TYR A 43 -8.39 -13.36 12.70
N THR A 44 -7.29 -12.71 13.01
CA THR A 44 -6.69 -12.67 14.36
C THR A 44 -6.85 -11.28 14.97
N GLY A 45 -6.83 -11.20 16.31
CA GLY A 45 -7.02 -9.92 17.01
C GLY A 45 -5.83 -8.96 16.92
N ARG A 46 -4.67 -9.47 16.51
CA ARG A 46 -3.43 -8.75 16.21
C ARG A 46 -2.68 -9.48 15.09
N TYR A 47 -1.70 -8.83 14.47
CA TYR A 47 -1.00 -9.38 13.31
C TYR A 47 0.27 -10.15 13.65
N SER A 48 0.95 -9.77 14.73
CA SER A 48 2.28 -10.29 15.06
C SER A 48 2.28 -11.07 16.38
N PHE A 49 3.11 -12.10 16.44
CA PHE A 49 3.25 -13.02 17.57
C PHE A 49 4.72 -13.42 17.75
N ARG A 50 5.15 -13.61 18.99
CA ARG A 50 6.45 -14.17 19.38
C ARG A 50 6.31 -15.64 19.78
N PRO A 51 7.40 -16.41 19.81
CA PRO A 51 7.42 -17.74 20.41
C PRO A 51 6.79 -17.77 21.81
N GLY A 52 6.00 -18.80 22.08
CA GLY A 52 5.22 -18.98 23.31
C GLY A 52 3.89 -18.21 23.36
N GLU A 53 3.65 -17.26 22.46
CA GLU A 53 2.38 -16.54 22.43
C GLU A 53 1.27 -17.36 21.74
N THR A 54 0.02 -17.15 22.17
CA THR A 54 -1.15 -17.84 21.61
C THR A 54 -1.77 -17.03 20.47
N VAL A 55 -1.97 -17.68 19.33
CA VAL A 55 -2.78 -17.17 18.21
C VAL A 55 -4.23 -17.56 18.46
N GLY A 56 -5.09 -16.57 18.70
CA GLY A 56 -6.54 -16.74 18.75
C GLY A 56 -7.17 -16.43 17.39
N LEU A 57 -7.57 -17.47 16.67
CA LEU A 57 -8.21 -17.34 15.35
C LEU A 57 -9.73 -17.29 15.50
N ARG A 58 -10.33 -16.24 14.95
CA ARG A 58 -11.79 -16.05 14.90
C ARG A 58 -12.26 -16.44 13.51
N VAL A 59 -13.17 -17.41 13.41
CA VAL A 59 -13.66 -17.94 12.14
C VAL A 59 -15.19 -17.98 12.14
N SER A 60 -15.79 -17.47 11.07
CA SER A 60 -17.22 -17.69 10.76
C SER A 60 -17.31 -18.54 9.50
N THR A 61 -18.11 -19.59 9.55
CA THR A 61 -18.38 -20.47 8.40
C THR A 61 -19.77 -21.06 8.47
N SER A 62 -20.41 -21.24 7.31
CA SER A 62 -21.69 -21.95 7.18
C SER A 62 -21.54 -23.48 7.12
N ALA A 63 -20.32 -24.00 6.97
CA ALA A 63 -20.07 -25.44 6.99
C ALA A 63 -20.12 -26.03 8.41
N GLU A 64 -20.48 -27.30 8.53
CA GLU A 64 -20.46 -28.02 9.81
C GLU A 64 -19.04 -28.24 10.34
N THR A 65 -18.08 -28.41 9.43
CA THR A 65 -16.66 -28.53 9.75
C THR A 65 -15.79 -27.77 8.77
N TRP A 66 -14.59 -27.43 9.22
CA TRP A 66 -13.58 -26.76 8.41
C TRP A 66 -12.18 -27.24 8.77
N SER A 67 -11.19 -26.85 7.97
CA SER A 67 -9.79 -27.15 8.20
C SER A 67 -8.92 -25.89 8.08
N LEU A 68 -7.76 -25.94 8.71
CA LEU A 68 -6.71 -24.94 8.53
C LEU A 68 -5.37 -25.57 8.21
N GLU A 69 -4.59 -24.89 7.38
CA GLU A 69 -3.16 -25.08 7.23
C GLU A 69 -2.45 -23.77 7.55
N VAL A 70 -1.41 -23.82 8.36
CA VAL A 70 -0.48 -22.71 8.55
C VAL A 70 0.84 -23.07 7.87
N GLY A 71 1.35 -22.17 7.03
CA GLY A 71 2.64 -22.34 6.39
C GLY A 71 3.46 -21.07 6.36
N ARG A 72 4.77 -21.20 6.62
CA ARG A 72 5.74 -20.11 6.50
C ARG A 72 5.86 -19.73 5.02
N ASP A 73 5.57 -18.48 4.70
CA ASP A 73 5.57 -17.95 3.33
C ASP A 73 6.90 -17.24 3.02
N GLY A 74 7.99 -17.96 3.20
CA GLY A 74 9.36 -17.51 2.89
C GLY A 74 9.75 -17.80 1.44
N ALA A 75 11.06 -17.80 1.16
CA ALA A 75 11.61 -18.16 -0.15
C ALA A 75 10.95 -19.44 -0.71
N ASP A 76 10.85 -20.45 0.15
CA ASP A 76 9.98 -21.61 -0.01
C ASP A 76 8.77 -21.52 0.92
N TYR A 77 7.65 -22.07 0.45
CA TYR A 77 6.48 -22.27 1.31
C TYR A 77 6.65 -23.56 2.12
N VAL A 78 6.60 -23.46 3.44
CA VAL A 78 6.77 -24.61 4.35
C VAL A 78 5.53 -24.74 5.23
N PRO A 79 4.67 -25.76 5.03
CA PRO A 79 3.55 -26.03 5.93
C PRO A 79 4.08 -26.50 7.29
N VAL A 80 3.60 -25.90 8.37
CA VAL A 80 4.07 -26.14 9.75
C VAL A 80 2.98 -26.62 10.70
N LEU A 81 1.71 -26.38 10.37
CA LEU A 81 0.58 -26.82 11.17
C LEU A 81 -0.60 -27.16 10.26
N ARG A 82 -1.32 -28.24 10.59
CA ARG A 82 -2.61 -28.59 10.00
C ARG A 82 -3.58 -28.98 11.11
N ALA A 83 -4.83 -28.56 10.96
CA ALA A 83 -5.94 -29.06 11.76
C ALA A 83 -7.15 -29.29 10.86
N GLU A 84 -7.82 -30.42 11.05
CA GLU A 84 -8.95 -30.87 10.25
C GLU A 84 -10.17 -31.12 11.15
N ASN A 85 -11.36 -31.21 10.54
CA ASN A 85 -12.62 -31.49 11.23
C ASN A 85 -12.88 -30.54 12.40
N LEU A 86 -12.45 -29.28 12.29
CA LEU A 86 -12.73 -28.26 13.28
C LEU A 86 -14.22 -27.92 13.25
N PRO A 87 -14.88 -27.76 14.41
CA PRO A 87 -16.31 -27.46 14.45
C PRO A 87 -16.56 -26.10 13.80
N GLY A 88 -17.44 -26.09 12.79
CA GLY A 88 -17.90 -24.90 12.12
C GLY A 88 -18.99 -24.19 12.91
N ARG A 89 -18.99 -22.86 12.84
CA ARG A 89 -20.01 -22.01 13.45
C ARG A 89 -20.18 -20.75 12.61
N HIS A 90 -21.40 -20.51 12.16
CA HIS A 90 -21.76 -19.23 11.56
C HIS A 90 -21.90 -18.22 12.70
N GLN A 91 -21.08 -17.18 12.68
CA GLN A 91 -21.07 -16.12 13.68
C GLN A 91 -21.73 -14.87 13.11
N ASP A 92 -22.68 -14.30 13.87
CA ASP A 92 -23.38 -13.08 13.49
C ASP A 92 -22.38 -11.97 13.14
N THR A 93 -22.59 -11.35 11.98
CA THR A 93 -21.67 -10.31 11.47
C THR A 93 -22.42 -9.00 11.24
N PRO A 94 -22.12 -7.95 12.03
CA PRO A 94 -22.76 -6.65 11.91
C PRO A 94 -22.67 -6.06 10.49
N LEU A 95 -23.67 -5.26 10.11
CA LEU A 95 -23.68 -4.57 8.80
C LEU A 95 -22.48 -3.63 8.63
N ASP A 96 -22.03 -3.04 9.72
CA ASP A 96 -20.98 -2.05 9.85
C ASP A 96 -19.67 -2.63 10.43
N CYS A 97 -19.46 -3.95 10.30
CA CYS A 97 -18.23 -4.61 10.78
C CYS A 97 -16.94 -4.05 10.17
N SER A 98 -17.01 -3.40 9.00
CA SER A 98 -15.88 -2.65 8.43
C SER A 98 -15.43 -1.46 9.29
N VAL A 99 -16.33 -0.91 10.12
CA VAL A 99 -16.10 0.24 11.00
C VAL A 99 -15.92 -0.20 12.45
N ASN A 100 -16.77 -1.13 12.92
CA ASN A 100 -16.86 -1.52 14.32
C ASN A 100 -16.27 -2.90 14.64
N GLY A 101 -15.83 -3.64 13.63
CA GLY A 101 -15.33 -5.01 13.76
C GLY A 101 -16.42 -6.07 13.72
N CYS A 102 -16.03 -7.32 13.54
CA CYS A 102 -16.96 -8.46 13.44
C CYS A 102 -17.54 -8.88 14.80
N GLY A 103 -16.77 -8.73 15.89
CA GLY A 103 -17.19 -9.19 17.22
C GLY A 103 -17.23 -10.71 17.38
N TRP A 104 -16.57 -11.47 16.49
CA TRP A 104 -16.55 -12.93 16.56
C TRP A 104 -15.73 -13.46 17.75
N ASP A 105 -16.18 -14.57 18.32
CA ASP A 105 -15.37 -15.30 19.30
C ASP A 105 -14.26 -16.08 18.60
N ILE A 106 -13.27 -16.46 19.40
CA ILE A 106 -12.19 -17.36 18.99
C ILE A 106 -12.78 -18.75 18.71
N SER A 107 -12.60 -19.24 17.48
CA SER A 107 -13.05 -20.55 17.03
C SER A 107 -11.95 -21.62 17.16
N HIS A 108 -10.68 -21.21 17.08
CA HIS A 108 -9.53 -22.09 17.24
C HIS A 108 -8.33 -21.32 17.81
N SER A 109 -7.42 -22.03 18.49
CA SER A 109 -6.19 -21.43 19.00
C SER A 109 -5.02 -22.40 18.95
N PHE A 110 -3.82 -21.84 18.73
CA PHE A 110 -2.57 -22.57 18.81
C PHE A 110 -1.48 -21.66 19.37
N VAL A 111 -0.45 -22.26 19.98
CA VAL A 111 0.72 -21.55 20.50
C VAL A 111 1.80 -21.53 19.42
N ILE A 112 2.50 -20.41 19.25
CA ILE A 112 3.69 -20.33 18.39
C ILE A 112 4.82 -21.12 19.06
N PRO A 113 5.28 -22.25 18.49
CA PRO A 113 6.41 -23.00 19.05
C PRO A 113 7.74 -22.25 18.93
N ASP A 114 8.72 -22.62 19.75
CA ASP A 114 10.06 -22.01 19.75
C ASP A 114 10.89 -22.32 18.49
N ASP A 115 10.52 -23.36 17.73
CA ASP A 115 11.21 -23.77 16.51
C ASP A 115 10.66 -23.13 15.22
N TRP A 116 9.59 -22.32 15.33
CA TRP A 116 9.10 -21.53 14.21
C TRP A 116 10.05 -20.37 13.91
N ALA A 117 10.65 -20.39 12.72
CA ALA A 117 11.49 -19.30 12.26
C ALA A 117 10.68 -17.99 12.13
N ALA A 118 11.28 -16.85 12.45
CA ALA A 118 10.65 -15.55 12.21
C ALA A 118 10.30 -15.37 10.72
N GLY A 119 9.19 -14.69 10.43
CA GLY A 119 8.71 -14.45 9.06
C GLY A 119 7.19 -14.34 8.96
N ALA A 120 6.68 -14.26 7.74
CA ALA A 120 5.25 -14.26 7.46
C ALA A 120 4.72 -15.69 7.36
N TYR A 121 3.53 -15.93 7.92
CA TYR A 121 2.84 -17.22 7.91
C TYR A 121 1.44 -17.05 7.36
N LEU A 122 1.14 -17.77 6.27
CA LEU A 122 -0.20 -17.84 5.70
C LEU A 122 -1.02 -18.86 6.47
N ILE A 123 -2.23 -18.47 6.83
CA ILE A 123 -3.27 -19.36 7.35
C ILE A 123 -4.29 -19.54 6.24
N THR A 124 -4.35 -20.75 5.67
CA THR A 124 -5.35 -21.14 4.69
C THR A 124 -6.51 -21.83 5.40
N LEU A 125 -7.71 -21.28 5.26
CA LEU A 125 -8.95 -21.79 5.82
C LEU A 125 -9.75 -22.46 4.70
N ARG A 126 -10.22 -23.69 4.92
CA ARG A 126 -11.05 -24.42 3.95
C ARG A 126 -12.30 -24.96 4.59
N ALA A 127 -13.42 -24.82 3.90
CA ALA A 127 -14.69 -25.41 4.26
C ALA A 127 -15.29 -26.11 3.05
N ASP A 128 -15.85 -27.30 3.29
CA ASP A 128 -16.47 -28.13 2.26
C ASP A 128 -17.93 -28.38 2.66
N HIS A 129 -18.84 -28.36 1.68
CA HIS A 129 -20.22 -28.76 1.87
C HIS A 129 -20.76 -29.42 0.59
N ALA A 130 -21.14 -30.68 0.68
CA ALA A 130 -21.50 -31.51 -0.47
C ALA A 130 -20.39 -31.49 -1.55
N ASP A 131 -20.70 -31.01 -2.76
CA ASP A 131 -19.76 -30.93 -3.89
C ASP A 131 -19.06 -29.56 -4.00
N ASP A 132 -19.34 -28.61 -3.10
CA ASP A 132 -18.74 -27.27 -3.08
C ASP A 132 -17.62 -27.16 -2.05
N SER A 133 -16.61 -26.35 -2.37
CA SER A 133 -15.47 -26.04 -1.50
C SER A 133 -15.12 -24.55 -1.59
N VAL A 134 -14.79 -23.95 -0.45
CA VAL A 134 -14.34 -22.56 -0.35
C VAL A 134 -13.01 -22.47 0.40
N GLU A 135 -12.13 -21.58 -0.08
CA GLU A 135 -10.83 -21.31 0.51
C GLU A 135 -10.66 -19.81 0.75
N GLU A 136 -10.26 -19.43 1.96
CA GLU A 136 -9.90 -18.06 2.32
C GLU A 136 -8.59 -18.01 3.12
N HIS A 137 -8.02 -16.81 3.22
CA HIS A 137 -6.66 -16.62 3.71
C HIS A 137 -6.55 -15.52 4.74
N HIS A 138 -5.71 -15.78 5.74
CA HIS A 138 -5.20 -14.77 6.66
C HIS A 138 -3.67 -14.83 6.70
N VAL A 139 -3.03 -13.78 7.19
CA VAL A 139 -1.58 -13.75 7.39
C VAL A 139 -1.26 -13.27 8.80
N ILE A 140 -0.31 -13.94 9.44
CA ILE A 140 0.29 -13.51 10.70
C ILE A 140 1.81 -13.40 10.53
N PHE A 141 2.45 -12.63 11.40
CA PHE A 141 3.90 -12.45 11.41
C PHE A 141 4.47 -13.02 12.69
N VAL A 142 5.37 -13.98 12.55
CA VAL A 142 6.11 -14.54 13.67
C VAL A 142 7.39 -13.73 13.82
N ARG A 143 7.54 -13.10 14.98
CA ARG A 143 8.67 -12.26 15.34
C ARG A 143 9.75 -13.08 16.04
N ARG A 144 10.95 -12.50 16.17
CA ARG A 144 12.02 -13.13 16.93
C ARG A 144 11.65 -13.22 18.41
N ALA A 145 12.23 -14.20 19.09
CA ALA A 145 12.13 -14.27 20.56
C ALA A 145 12.65 -12.97 21.18
N ALA A 146 12.05 -12.52 22.29
CA ALA A 146 12.35 -11.21 22.88
C ALA A 146 13.82 -11.04 23.34
N ASN A 147 14.52 -12.14 23.58
CA ASN A 147 15.93 -12.19 23.98
C ASN A 147 16.87 -12.55 22.83
N ALA A 148 16.37 -12.68 21.60
CA ALA A 148 17.22 -12.92 20.43
C ALA A 148 17.89 -11.62 19.98
N GLU A 149 19.09 -11.75 19.43
CA GLU A 149 19.76 -10.62 18.79
C GLU A 149 18.91 -10.08 17.62
N PRO A 150 18.73 -8.75 17.51
CA PRO A 150 18.06 -8.14 16.38
C PRO A 150 18.72 -8.52 15.06
N ALA A 151 17.91 -8.74 14.02
CA ALA A 151 18.46 -8.89 12.67
C ALA A 151 19.07 -7.56 12.20
N PRO A 152 20.10 -7.55 11.34
CA PRO A 152 20.63 -6.29 10.81
C PRO A 152 19.58 -5.50 10.01
N MET A 153 18.61 -6.20 9.41
CA MET A 153 17.53 -5.62 8.60
C MET A 153 16.16 -5.90 9.23
N VAL A 154 15.25 -4.92 9.15
CA VAL A 154 13.84 -5.08 9.48
C VAL A 154 12.95 -4.62 8.32
N LEU A 155 12.09 -5.52 7.83
CA LEU A 155 11.06 -5.22 6.84
C LEU A 155 9.76 -4.84 7.57
N ILE A 156 9.22 -3.67 7.27
CA ILE A 156 8.00 -3.16 7.91
C ILE A 156 6.84 -3.22 6.92
N CYS A 157 5.88 -4.11 7.16
CA CYS A 157 4.70 -4.28 6.32
C CYS A 157 3.70 -3.12 6.51
N ALA A 158 3.18 -2.62 5.39
CA ALA A 158 2.30 -1.45 5.28
C ALA A 158 0.85 -1.75 5.71
N THR A 159 0.67 -2.36 6.87
CA THR A 159 -0.64 -2.80 7.39
C THR A 159 -1.67 -1.66 7.54
N GLY A 160 -1.25 -0.40 7.69
CA GLY A 160 -2.13 0.76 7.66
C GLY A 160 -2.72 1.02 6.27
N THR A 161 -1.90 0.87 5.22
CA THR A 161 -2.35 0.89 3.83
C THR A 161 -3.25 -0.31 3.54
N TRP A 162 -2.88 -1.50 4.00
CA TRP A 162 -3.73 -2.69 3.82
C TRP A 162 -5.10 -2.44 4.45
N LEU A 163 -5.16 -1.89 5.66
CA LEU A 163 -6.43 -1.58 6.31
C LEU A 163 -7.25 -0.52 5.53
N ALA A 164 -6.59 0.53 5.03
CA ALA A 164 -7.24 1.56 4.22
C ALA A 164 -7.86 1.02 2.94
N TYR A 165 -7.24 0.02 2.31
CA TYR A 165 -7.73 -0.62 1.09
C TYR A 165 -8.60 -1.86 1.34
N ASN A 166 -8.73 -2.33 2.59
CA ASN A 166 -9.51 -3.51 2.93
C ASN A 166 -11.01 -3.21 2.83
N CYS A 167 -11.63 -3.66 1.74
CA CYS A 167 -13.07 -3.53 1.52
C CYS A 167 -13.91 -4.63 2.20
N TRP A 168 -13.29 -5.61 2.89
CA TRP A 168 -14.04 -6.69 3.50
C TRP A 168 -15.08 -6.15 4.50
N GLY A 169 -16.33 -6.58 4.39
CA GLY A 169 -17.40 -6.14 5.28
C GLY A 169 -17.97 -4.75 4.98
N GLY A 170 -17.68 -4.18 3.80
CA GLY A 170 -18.50 -3.10 3.23
C GLY A 170 -17.79 -1.79 2.95
N SER A 171 -16.79 -1.38 3.74
CA SER A 171 -16.17 -0.05 3.63
C SER A 171 -14.65 -0.10 3.67
N SER A 172 -14.04 0.86 2.96
CA SER A 172 -12.62 1.17 2.87
C SER A 172 -12.42 2.70 2.89
N ALA A 173 -11.16 3.16 2.77
CA ALA A 173 -10.79 4.58 2.69
C ALA A 173 -11.05 5.23 1.31
N TYR A 174 -11.68 4.53 0.37
CA TYR A 174 -12.01 5.04 -0.97
C TYR A 174 -13.51 4.91 -1.29
N GLU A 175 -14.14 3.86 -0.80
CA GLU A 175 -15.53 3.54 -1.08
C GLU A 175 -16.09 2.66 0.05
N GLY A 176 -17.39 2.75 0.29
CA GLY A 176 -17.99 2.05 1.40
C GLY A 176 -19.50 2.16 1.48
N ILE A 177 -20.06 1.55 2.51
CA ILE A 177 -21.50 1.56 2.81
C ILE A 177 -21.90 2.74 3.71
N THR A 178 -21.01 3.72 3.88
CA THR A 178 -21.22 4.92 4.70
C THR A 178 -21.88 6.05 3.89
N GLY A 179 -22.33 7.07 4.61
CA GLY A 179 -23.00 8.24 4.04
C GLY A 179 -24.46 7.98 3.61
N PRO A 180 -25.21 9.04 3.25
CA PRO A 180 -26.66 8.96 3.02
C PRO A 180 -27.07 7.99 1.89
N ARG A 181 -26.17 7.79 0.91
CA ARG A 181 -26.39 6.91 -0.25
C ARG A 181 -25.66 5.57 -0.15
N ARG A 182 -24.98 5.29 0.97
CA ARG A 182 -24.20 4.06 1.21
C ARG A 182 -23.16 3.80 0.11
N ASN A 183 -22.46 4.85 -0.26
CA ASN A 183 -21.42 4.82 -1.30
C ASN A 183 -20.25 5.78 -1.03
N ALA A 184 -20.13 6.30 0.19
CA ALA A 184 -19.00 7.14 0.60
C ALA A 184 -17.87 6.27 1.18
N PHE A 185 -16.65 6.77 1.20
CA PHE A 185 -15.57 6.14 1.97
C PHE A 185 -15.83 6.23 3.47
N SER A 186 -15.16 5.40 4.26
CA SER A 186 -15.21 5.49 5.71
C SER A 186 -13.94 6.14 6.26
N PRO A 187 -14.06 7.23 7.04
CA PRO A 187 -12.94 7.77 7.81
C PRO A 187 -12.48 6.85 8.93
N VAL A 188 -13.31 5.90 9.36
CA VAL A 188 -13.03 5.01 10.50
C VAL A 188 -13.08 3.56 10.02
N LEU A 189 -12.02 2.80 10.26
CA LEU A 189 -11.89 1.40 9.82
C LEU A 189 -11.40 0.53 10.97
N SER A 190 -12.07 -0.61 11.19
CA SER A 190 -11.64 -1.60 12.18
C SER A 190 -10.70 -2.62 11.58
N ASN A 191 -9.65 -3.01 12.30
CA ASN A 191 -8.84 -4.18 11.96
C ASN A 191 -9.37 -5.49 12.55
N GLN A 192 -10.46 -5.46 13.33
CA GLN A 192 -11.09 -6.65 13.91
C GLN A 192 -12.03 -7.31 12.90
N ARG A 193 -11.51 -7.59 11.70
CA ARG A 193 -12.22 -8.19 10.57
C ARG A 193 -11.24 -8.93 9.64
N PRO A 194 -11.72 -9.87 8.81
CA PRO A 194 -10.94 -10.52 7.76
C PRO A 194 -10.29 -9.54 6.78
N TRP A 195 -9.16 -9.97 6.20
CA TRP A 195 -8.61 -9.35 5.01
C TRP A 195 -9.48 -9.68 3.80
N THR A 196 -9.67 -8.71 2.91
CA THR A 196 -10.35 -8.95 1.65
C THR A 196 -9.57 -9.92 0.76
N ARG A 197 -10.29 -10.69 -0.07
CA ARG A 197 -9.70 -11.71 -0.93
C ARG A 197 -8.66 -11.09 -1.87
N GLY A 198 -7.48 -11.71 -1.90
CA GLY A 198 -6.32 -11.27 -2.70
C GLY A 198 -5.23 -10.55 -1.90
N PHE A 199 -5.48 -10.13 -0.66
CA PHE A 199 -4.43 -9.46 0.14
C PHE A 199 -3.38 -10.41 0.69
N CYS A 200 -3.79 -11.61 1.11
CA CYS A 200 -2.87 -12.58 1.71
C CYS A 200 -2.25 -13.52 0.67
N LYS A 201 -3.01 -13.92 -0.36
CA LYS A 201 -2.56 -14.84 -1.41
C LYS A 201 -3.25 -14.53 -2.73
N LEU A 202 -2.51 -14.68 -3.82
CA LEU A 202 -3.01 -14.56 -5.19
C LEU A 202 -2.66 -15.82 -5.99
N PRO A 203 -3.52 -16.24 -6.93
CA PRO A 203 -3.18 -17.30 -7.87
C PRO A 203 -2.10 -16.82 -8.85
N GLN A 204 -1.36 -17.77 -9.41
CA GLN A 204 -0.42 -17.46 -10.49
C GLN A 204 -1.15 -16.82 -11.66
N GLY A 205 -0.58 -15.74 -12.20
CA GLY A 205 -1.15 -15.00 -13.34
C GLY A 205 -2.18 -13.93 -12.97
N ALA A 206 -2.45 -13.69 -11.69
CA ALA A 206 -3.19 -12.50 -11.26
C ALA A 206 -2.48 -11.22 -11.76
N PRO A 207 -3.14 -10.32 -12.50
CA PRO A 207 -2.50 -9.11 -13.03
C PRO A 207 -2.01 -8.15 -11.94
N ARG A 208 -0.89 -7.47 -12.19
CA ARG A 208 -0.47 -6.31 -11.38
C ARG A 208 -1.25 -5.06 -11.80
N ALA A 209 -1.19 -4.00 -10.99
CA ALA A 209 -1.78 -2.71 -11.32
C ALA A 209 -1.22 -2.15 -12.64
N LEU A 210 0.11 -2.29 -12.84
CA LEU A 210 0.77 -1.99 -14.10
C LEU A 210 0.76 -3.19 -15.03
N THR A 211 0.32 -2.95 -16.25
CA THR A 211 0.46 -3.90 -17.36
C THR A 211 1.93 -4.10 -17.71
N GLU A 212 2.29 -5.29 -18.18
CA GLU A 212 3.66 -5.61 -18.63
C GLU A 212 4.07 -4.85 -19.89
N ARG A 213 3.08 -4.40 -20.67
CA ARG A 213 3.29 -3.61 -21.89
C ARG A 213 2.64 -2.24 -21.71
N PRO A 214 3.21 -1.18 -22.31
CA PRO A 214 2.52 0.09 -22.45
C PRO A 214 1.13 -0.09 -23.07
N ALA A 215 0.24 0.88 -22.86
CA ALA A 215 -1.02 0.90 -23.59
C ALA A 215 -0.75 0.96 -25.10
N ASP A 216 -1.67 0.49 -25.94
CA ASP A 216 -1.54 0.66 -27.39
C ASP A 216 -1.90 2.10 -27.77
N PRO A 217 -1.05 2.84 -28.54
CA PRO A 217 -1.41 4.16 -29.02
C PRO A 217 -2.73 4.14 -29.81
N GLY A 218 -3.70 4.95 -29.38
CA GLY A 218 -5.04 5.02 -29.99
C GLY A 218 -5.99 3.88 -29.59
N GLY A 219 -5.55 2.96 -28.73
CA GLY A 219 -6.39 1.93 -28.13
C GLY A 219 -7.26 2.48 -27.00
N MET A 220 -8.37 1.80 -26.71
CA MET A 220 -9.20 2.12 -25.55
C MET A 220 -8.44 1.77 -24.26
N VAL A 221 -8.46 2.66 -23.27
CA VAL A 221 -7.86 2.43 -21.95
C VAL A 221 -8.53 1.24 -21.25
N ARG A 222 -7.73 0.48 -20.49
CA ARG A 222 -8.18 -0.69 -19.73
C ARG A 222 -7.50 -0.76 -18.38
N TYR A 223 -8.12 -1.47 -17.45
CA TYR A 223 -7.59 -1.76 -16.11
C TYR A 223 -7.65 -3.28 -15.86
N PRO A 224 -6.74 -4.07 -16.45
CA PRO A 224 -6.85 -5.53 -16.46
C PRO A 224 -6.96 -6.16 -15.07
N TYR A 225 -6.30 -5.59 -14.06
CA TYR A 225 -6.39 -6.10 -12.70
C TYR A 225 -7.80 -5.95 -12.11
N MET A 226 -8.52 -4.85 -12.40
CA MET A 226 -9.91 -4.66 -11.95
C MET A 226 -10.89 -5.52 -12.74
N GLU A 227 -10.67 -5.65 -14.05
CA GLU A 227 -11.46 -6.55 -14.90
C GLU A 227 -11.34 -7.99 -14.41
N TRP A 228 -10.12 -8.43 -14.10
CA TRP A 228 -9.84 -9.73 -13.52
C TRP A 228 -10.46 -9.88 -12.13
N ALA A 229 -10.31 -8.86 -11.26
CA ALA A 229 -10.88 -8.88 -9.91
C ALA A 229 -12.40 -9.14 -9.96
N TYR A 230 -13.09 -8.38 -10.81
CA TYR A 230 -14.53 -8.47 -10.98
C TYR A 230 -14.96 -9.83 -11.54
N ALA A 231 -14.21 -10.37 -12.51
CA ALA A 231 -14.53 -11.65 -13.14
C ALA A 231 -14.34 -12.87 -12.20
N TYR A 232 -13.35 -12.80 -11.29
CA TYR A 232 -12.98 -13.92 -10.43
C TYR A 232 -13.36 -13.73 -8.94
N GLY A 233 -14.10 -12.66 -8.61
CA GLY A 233 -14.57 -12.40 -7.26
C GLY A 233 -13.47 -12.01 -6.26
N TYR A 234 -12.47 -11.25 -6.72
CA TYR A 234 -11.42 -10.68 -5.86
C TYR A 234 -11.70 -9.22 -5.56
N SER A 235 -11.02 -8.70 -4.53
CA SER A 235 -11.09 -7.28 -4.21
C SER A 235 -10.60 -6.45 -5.38
N LYS A 236 -11.35 -5.44 -5.82
CA LYS A 236 -10.86 -4.44 -6.78
C LYS A 236 -9.51 -3.82 -6.36
N LYS A 237 -9.19 -3.86 -5.06
CA LYS A 237 -7.99 -3.28 -4.46
C LYS A 237 -6.85 -4.29 -4.24
N TYR A 238 -6.98 -5.56 -4.66
CA TYR A 238 -5.94 -6.58 -4.41
C TYR A 238 -4.57 -6.15 -4.96
N ALA A 239 -4.54 -5.47 -6.11
CA ALA A 239 -3.31 -5.03 -6.75
C ALA A 239 -2.79 -3.68 -6.22
N SER A 240 -3.49 -3.07 -5.24
CA SER A 240 -3.13 -1.78 -4.64
C SER A 240 -2.58 -1.91 -3.22
N ALA A 241 -2.81 -3.04 -2.54
CA ALA A 241 -2.30 -3.30 -1.20
C ALA A 241 -2.28 -4.80 -0.87
N GLY A 242 -1.61 -5.17 0.23
CA GLY A 242 -1.60 -6.51 0.78
C GLY A 242 -0.29 -7.25 0.54
N TRP A 243 0.00 -8.18 1.46
CA TRP A 243 1.18 -9.05 1.45
C TRP A 243 1.45 -9.63 0.07
N ALA A 244 0.44 -10.23 -0.56
CA ALA A 244 0.57 -10.96 -1.81
C ALA A 244 1.07 -10.11 -2.99
N SER A 245 0.78 -8.81 -2.99
CA SER A 245 1.06 -7.90 -4.11
C SER A 245 2.39 -7.18 -4.00
N TYR A 246 2.92 -7.01 -2.77
CA TYR A 246 4.11 -6.21 -2.50
C TYR A 246 5.14 -6.93 -1.63
N GLU A 247 5.04 -6.82 -0.30
CA GLU A 247 6.11 -7.20 0.64
C GLU A 247 6.51 -8.67 0.52
N ARG A 248 5.59 -9.56 0.15
CA ARG A 248 5.88 -10.98 -0.13
C ARG A 248 6.97 -11.16 -1.18
N HIS A 249 6.96 -10.37 -2.24
CA HIS A 249 7.92 -10.50 -3.33
C HIS A 249 9.33 -10.14 -2.88
N PHE A 250 9.46 -9.03 -2.14
CA PHE A 250 10.75 -8.65 -1.55
C PHE A 250 11.19 -9.65 -0.49
N GLY A 251 10.32 -10.06 0.44
CA GLY A 251 10.68 -11.01 1.50
C GLY A 251 11.21 -12.33 0.93
N ARG A 252 10.54 -12.88 -0.08
CA ARG A 252 10.99 -14.10 -0.77
C ARG A 252 12.31 -13.91 -1.51
N TRP A 253 12.48 -12.78 -2.20
CA TRP A 253 13.72 -12.45 -2.88
C TRP A 253 14.88 -12.30 -1.89
N ALA A 254 14.68 -11.52 -0.82
CA ALA A 254 15.70 -11.27 0.19
C ALA A 254 16.14 -12.55 0.91
N GLU A 255 15.20 -13.44 1.26
CA GLU A 255 15.56 -14.76 1.82
C GLU A 255 16.34 -15.62 0.82
N ALA A 256 15.92 -15.65 -0.45
CA ALA A 256 16.60 -16.42 -1.48
C ALA A 256 18.03 -15.92 -1.78
N GLU A 257 18.27 -14.61 -1.61
CA GLU A 257 19.61 -14.00 -1.72
C GLU A 257 20.43 -14.16 -0.42
N GLY A 258 19.85 -14.74 0.65
CA GLY A 258 20.55 -15.03 1.90
C GLY A 258 20.57 -13.89 2.92
N TYR A 259 19.74 -12.86 2.76
CA TYR A 259 19.63 -11.79 3.76
C TYR A 259 18.94 -12.29 5.03
N ASN A 260 19.50 -11.93 6.18
CA ASN A 260 18.90 -12.16 7.49
C ASN A 260 18.10 -10.93 7.94
N PHE A 261 16.79 -11.08 8.11
CA PHE A 261 15.92 -9.99 8.52
C PHE A 261 14.81 -10.44 9.47
N GLU A 262 14.11 -9.46 10.03
CA GLU A 262 12.84 -9.64 10.73
C GLU A 262 11.73 -8.97 9.93
N ILE A 263 10.51 -9.52 9.99
CA ILE A 263 9.32 -8.89 9.42
C ILE A 263 8.45 -8.42 10.59
N VAL A 264 8.11 -7.15 10.56
CA VAL A 264 7.22 -6.49 11.53
C VAL A 264 6.12 -5.74 10.79
N THR A 265 5.08 -5.33 11.49
CA THR A 265 4.00 -4.53 10.91
C THR A 265 4.09 -3.07 11.34
N GLN A 266 3.47 -2.17 10.60
CA GLN A 266 3.24 -0.80 11.09
C GLN A 266 2.53 -0.79 12.45
N HIS A 267 1.67 -1.75 12.76
CA HIS A 267 1.02 -1.83 14.08
C HIS A 267 2.02 -2.19 15.19
N ASP A 268 3.02 -3.04 14.92
CA ASP A 268 4.14 -3.22 15.86
C ASP A 268 4.91 -1.91 16.02
N LEU A 269 5.16 -1.19 14.91
CA LEU A 269 5.85 0.10 14.92
C LEU A 269 5.06 1.18 15.65
N GLU A 270 3.74 1.08 15.77
CA GLU A 270 2.90 1.94 16.62
C GLU A 270 2.96 1.55 18.09
N LEU A 271 2.97 0.25 18.40
CA LEU A 271 2.82 -0.24 19.78
C LEU A 271 4.15 -0.35 20.52
N GLU A 272 5.28 -0.51 19.83
CA GLU A 272 6.61 -0.70 20.42
C GLU A 272 7.54 0.48 20.05
N PRO A 273 7.76 1.47 20.95
CA PRO A 273 8.58 2.66 20.64
C PRO A 273 10.02 2.35 20.24
N ASP A 274 10.60 1.29 20.82
CA ASP A 274 11.99 0.90 20.60
C ASP A 274 12.13 -0.24 19.58
N LEU A 275 11.09 -0.50 18.78
CA LEU A 275 11.07 -1.59 17.80
C LEU A 275 12.29 -1.62 16.87
N LEU A 276 12.77 -0.45 16.47
CA LEU A 276 13.89 -0.33 15.53
C LEU A 276 15.27 -0.39 16.21
N ALA A 277 15.32 -0.47 17.55
CA ALA A 277 16.57 -0.52 18.29
C ALA A 277 17.36 -1.79 17.96
N GLY A 278 18.67 -1.63 17.71
CA GLY A 278 19.58 -2.73 17.38
C GLY A 278 19.55 -3.20 15.92
N HIS A 279 18.53 -2.80 15.14
CA HIS A 279 18.55 -2.95 13.69
C HIS A 279 19.48 -1.89 13.06
N ARG A 280 20.03 -2.19 11.88
CA ARG A 280 20.88 -1.25 11.11
C ARG A 280 20.12 -0.63 9.95
N CYS A 281 19.24 -1.41 9.33
CA CYS A 281 18.47 -1.02 8.16
C CYS A 281 16.96 -1.27 8.37
N ALA A 282 16.14 -0.24 8.16
CA ALA A 282 14.70 -0.35 8.05
C ALA A 282 14.29 -0.34 6.56
N VAL A 283 13.43 -1.27 6.17
CA VAL A 283 13.04 -1.48 4.77
C VAL A 283 11.53 -1.35 4.60
N PHE A 284 11.14 -0.59 3.57
CA PHE A 284 9.76 -0.39 3.13
C PHE A 284 9.64 -0.77 1.66
N VAL A 285 8.55 -1.43 1.29
CA VAL A 285 8.41 -2.03 -0.04
C VAL A 285 7.01 -1.84 -0.57
N GLY A 286 6.90 -1.43 -1.83
CA GLY A 286 5.62 -1.35 -2.52
C GLY A 286 4.82 -0.13 -2.11
N HIS A 287 3.69 -0.33 -1.44
CA HIS A 287 2.73 0.74 -1.19
C HIS A 287 2.52 1.02 0.30
N ASP A 288 3.20 2.04 0.82
CA ASP A 288 3.20 2.46 2.24
C ASP A 288 2.59 3.86 2.42
N GLU A 289 1.35 4.04 1.98
CA GLU A 289 0.67 5.33 1.93
C GLU A 289 0.11 5.86 3.26
N TYR A 290 -0.32 4.99 4.17
CA TYR A 290 -1.02 5.38 5.40
C TYR A 290 -0.16 5.15 6.65
N TRP A 291 0.09 6.24 7.39
CA TRP A 291 1.02 6.25 8.52
C TRP A 291 0.51 7.08 9.69
N THR A 292 0.82 6.70 10.93
CA THR A 292 0.61 7.60 12.07
C THR A 292 1.81 8.54 12.24
N ALA A 293 1.59 9.67 12.92
CA ALA A 293 2.69 10.55 13.35
C ALA A 293 3.74 9.80 14.17
N ALA A 294 3.30 8.94 15.10
CA ALA A 294 4.19 8.19 15.97
C ALA A 294 5.06 7.17 15.22
N MET A 295 4.50 6.45 14.23
CA MET A 295 5.29 5.56 13.38
C MET A 295 6.38 6.34 12.63
N ARG A 296 6.01 7.47 12.04
CA ARG A 296 6.91 8.33 11.28
C ARG A 296 8.04 8.89 12.16
N GLU A 297 7.73 9.38 13.35
CA GLU A 297 8.71 9.88 14.33
C GLU A 297 9.73 8.81 14.74
N ARG A 298 9.30 7.55 14.88
CA ARG A 298 10.20 6.45 15.22
C ARG A 298 11.21 6.18 14.10
N VAL A 299 10.77 6.23 12.84
CA VAL A 299 11.68 6.09 11.69
C VAL A 299 12.63 7.29 11.59
N GLU A 300 12.12 8.51 11.78
CA GLU A 300 12.96 9.72 11.76
C GLU A 300 14.04 9.68 12.85
N ARG A 301 13.66 9.31 14.07
CA ARG A 301 14.58 9.14 15.20
C ARG A 301 15.58 8.00 14.96
N PHE A 302 15.14 6.90 14.36
CA PHE A 302 16.02 5.80 13.99
C PHE A 302 17.12 6.30 13.03
N THR A 303 16.74 7.02 11.97
CA THR A 303 17.70 7.59 11.02
C THR A 303 18.62 8.63 11.68
N GLU A 304 18.07 9.52 12.52
CA GLU A 304 18.86 10.53 13.25
C GLU A 304 19.93 9.92 14.16
N ASN A 305 19.67 8.73 14.70
CA ASN A 305 20.58 7.98 15.55
C ASN A 305 21.52 7.03 14.78
N GLY A 306 21.61 7.17 13.46
CA GLY A 306 22.54 6.39 12.63
C GLY A 306 21.95 5.15 11.97
N GLY A 307 20.65 4.93 12.15
CA GLY A 307 19.90 3.94 11.38
C GLY A 307 19.83 4.31 9.90
N ARG A 308 19.65 3.31 9.05
CA ARG A 308 19.58 3.50 7.59
C ARG A 308 18.24 3.05 7.05
N VAL A 309 17.71 3.73 6.05
CA VAL A 309 16.39 3.44 5.49
C VAL A 309 16.50 3.13 4.02
N ALA A 310 16.15 1.90 3.63
CA ALA A 310 15.99 1.51 2.23
C ALA A 310 14.49 1.44 1.89
N ARG A 311 13.97 2.47 1.23
CA ARG A 311 12.57 2.55 0.83
C ARG A 311 12.42 2.25 -0.66
N PHE A 312 12.01 1.02 -0.96
CA PHE A 312 11.61 0.56 -2.30
C PHE A 312 10.08 0.65 -2.47
N ALA A 313 9.52 1.80 -2.07
CA ALA A 313 8.09 2.05 -1.99
C ALA A 313 7.74 3.46 -2.50
N GLY A 314 6.45 3.70 -2.74
CA GLY A 314 5.91 4.96 -3.25
C GLY A 314 4.59 5.37 -2.58
N ASN A 315 4.15 6.58 -2.90
CA ASN A 315 2.92 7.22 -2.43
C ASN A 315 2.88 7.50 -0.92
N PHE A 316 3.94 8.07 -0.33
CA PHE A 316 3.91 8.45 1.09
C PHE A 316 3.04 9.71 1.29
N LEU A 317 1.74 9.53 1.60
CA LEU A 317 0.75 10.60 1.48
C LEU A 317 -0.08 10.88 2.73
N TRP A 318 -0.71 9.88 3.36
CA TRP A 318 -1.74 10.12 4.37
C TRP A 318 -1.23 9.98 5.81
N GLN A 319 -1.49 11.01 6.62
CA GLN A 319 -1.47 10.89 8.07
C GLN A 319 -2.76 10.20 8.55
N THR A 320 -2.60 9.25 9.46
CA THR A 320 -3.65 8.49 10.13
C THR A 320 -3.49 8.55 11.65
N ARG A 321 -4.53 8.15 12.37
CA ARG A 321 -4.46 7.86 13.81
C ARG A 321 -4.88 6.43 14.07
N LEU A 322 -4.25 5.80 15.06
CA LEU A 322 -4.64 4.50 15.57
C LEU A 322 -5.24 4.66 16.97
N GLU A 323 -6.49 4.25 17.12
CA GLU A 323 -7.30 4.38 18.33
C GLU A 323 -7.68 3.00 18.89
N ASN A 324 -8.23 2.97 20.11
CA ASN A 324 -8.72 1.74 20.75
C ASN A 324 -7.67 0.62 20.82
N ASN A 325 -6.47 0.93 21.31
CA ASN A 325 -5.31 0.03 21.33
C ASN A 325 -4.92 -0.46 19.92
N ALA A 326 -4.83 0.48 18.98
CA ALA A 326 -4.51 0.23 17.57
C ALA A 326 -5.48 -0.73 16.86
N GLN A 327 -6.74 -0.80 17.30
CA GLN A 327 -7.78 -1.60 16.63
C GLN A 327 -8.60 -0.80 15.61
N THR A 328 -8.55 0.52 15.69
CA THR A 328 -9.31 1.44 14.85
C THR A 328 -8.37 2.40 14.16
N GLN A 329 -8.40 2.44 12.82
CA GLN A 329 -7.69 3.43 12.04
C GLN A 329 -8.62 4.56 11.63
N VAL A 330 -8.18 5.79 11.87
CA VAL A 330 -8.91 7.01 11.53
C VAL A 330 -8.16 7.79 10.45
N CYS A 331 -8.85 8.12 9.36
CA CYS A 331 -8.35 8.96 8.28
C CYS A 331 -9.47 9.71 7.55
N TYR A 332 -9.59 11.02 7.81
CA TYR A 332 -10.58 11.87 7.15
C TYR A 332 -10.16 12.29 5.72
N LYS A 333 -8.91 12.04 5.32
CA LYS A 333 -8.37 12.23 3.97
C LYS A 333 -8.70 13.61 3.39
N TYR A 334 -9.44 13.63 2.28
CA TYR A 334 -9.85 14.82 1.54
C TYR A 334 -10.74 15.76 2.35
N THR A 335 -11.43 15.25 3.38
CA THR A 335 -12.36 16.04 4.20
C THR A 335 -11.79 16.35 5.59
N ALA A 336 -10.48 16.17 5.79
CA ALA A 336 -9.87 16.35 7.11
C ALA A 336 -10.06 17.77 7.65
N LYS A 337 -10.07 18.79 6.79
CA LYS A 337 -10.26 20.17 7.23
C LYS A 337 -11.67 20.46 7.73
N GLU A 338 -12.66 19.81 7.14
CA GLU A 338 -14.06 20.06 7.41
C GLU A 338 -14.61 19.14 8.50
N ALA A 339 -14.06 17.94 8.64
CA ALA A 339 -14.68 16.85 9.39
C ALA A 339 -13.79 16.22 10.47
N ASP A 340 -12.47 16.45 10.49
CA ASP A 340 -11.62 15.88 11.54
C ASP A 340 -11.82 16.63 12.87
N PRO A 341 -12.20 15.94 13.97
CA PRO A 341 -12.43 16.57 15.26
C PRO A 341 -11.23 17.30 15.86
N LEU A 342 -10.01 17.02 15.39
CA LEU A 342 -8.81 17.73 15.84
C LEU A 342 -8.62 19.10 15.18
N MET A 343 -9.43 19.47 14.19
CA MET A 343 -9.36 20.77 13.52
C MET A 343 -9.64 21.90 14.52
N GLY A 344 -8.77 22.91 14.59
CA GLY A 344 -8.85 24.00 15.55
C GLY A 344 -8.50 23.65 17.01
N SER A 345 -7.99 22.44 17.29
CA SER A 345 -7.47 22.05 18.61
C SER A 345 -5.97 22.36 18.75
N ASP A 346 -5.40 22.12 19.93
CA ASP A 346 -3.93 22.15 20.14
C ASP A 346 -3.21 20.96 19.49
N GLN A 347 -3.95 19.93 19.07
CA GLN A 347 -3.47 18.73 18.38
C GLN A 347 -3.70 18.78 16.87
N GLU A 348 -3.86 19.98 16.31
CA GLU A 348 -4.17 20.18 14.89
C GLU A 348 -3.10 19.58 13.94
N HIS A 349 -1.85 19.47 14.40
CA HIS A 349 -0.78 18.79 13.66
C HIS A 349 -1.02 17.28 13.46
N LEU A 350 -1.97 16.67 14.20
CA LEU A 350 -2.39 15.26 14.09
C LEU A 350 -3.64 15.07 13.22
N LEU A 351 -4.05 16.08 12.44
CA LEU A 351 -5.12 15.94 11.47
C LEU A 351 -4.83 14.82 10.48
N THR A 352 -5.84 14.01 10.19
CA THR A 352 -5.67 12.84 9.33
C THR A 352 -5.96 13.14 7.87
N GLY A 353 -5.14 14.04 7.33
CA GLY A 353 -5.10 14.44 5.92
C GLY A 353 -3.74 14.15 5.30
N ALA A 354 -3.47 14.75 4.14
CA ALA A 354 -2.18 14.59 3.47
C ALA A 354 -1.06 15.24 4.29
N TRP A 355 0.11 14.62 4.34
CA TRP A 355 1.28 15.08 5.11
C TRP A 355 1.68 16.53 4.79
N ASP A 356 1.71 16.85 3.50
CA ASP A 356 2.06 18.16 2.96
C ASP A 356 0.97 19.22 3.20
N ALA A 357 -0.26 18.81 3.52
CA ALA A 357 -1.39 19.72 3.62
C ALA A 357 -1.34 20.54 4.92
N PRO A 358 -1.64 21.84 4.89
CA PRO A 358 -1.96 22.58 6.10
C PRO A 358 -3.20 22.00 6.77
N PRO A 359 -3.29 21.94 8.10
CA PRO A 359 -2.31 22.42 9.09
C PRO A 359 -1.20 21.43 9.46
N VAL A 360 -1.22 20.18 8.96
CA VAL A 360 -0.20 19.15 9.25
C VAL A 360 1.21 19.64 8.89
N ASN A 361 1.38 20.22 7.69
CA ASN A 361 2.61 20.89 7.24
C ASN A 361 3.91 20.10 7.49
N ARG A 362 3.85 18.78 7.33
CA ARG A 362 4.97 17.87 7.57
C ARG A 362 5.23 17.07 6.29
N PRO A 363 5.73 17.71 5.21
CA PRO A 363 5.92 17.06 3.91
C PRO A 363 6.78 15.78 4.02
N GLY A 364 6.49 14.78 3.20
CA GLY A 364 7.22 13.50 3.16
C GLY A 364 8.74 13.64 2.97
N ALA A 365 9.16 14.72 2.30
CA ALA A 365 10.56 14.99 2.01
C ALA A 365 11.42 15.19 3.26
N GLN A 366 10.84 15.55 4.40
CA GLN A 366 11.54 15.62 5.69
C GLN A 366 11.96 14.24 6.24
N THR A 367 11.35 13.16 5.73
CA THR A 367 11.60 11.78 6.16
C THR A 367 12.33 11.00 5.08
N PHE A 368 11.83 11.04 3.84
CA PHE A 368 12.32 10.20 2.75
C PHE A 368 12.92 10.97 1.57
N GLY A 369 13.08 12.30 1.67
CA GLY A 369 13.64 13.13 0.60
C GLY A 369 12.74 13.34 -0.63
N VAL A 370 11.51 12.80 -0.61
CA VAL A 370 10.49 12.90 -1.67
C VAL A 370 9.10 13.05 -1.08
N ASN A 371 8.15 13.53 -1.87
CA ASN A 371 6.78 13.86 -1.47
C ASN A 371 5.73 13.13 -2.33
N GLY A 372 4.70 12.57 -1.69
CA GLY A 372 3.56 11.95 -2.37
C GLY A 372 2.64 12.92 -3.12
N LEU A 373 2.67 14.23 -2.87
CA LEU A 373 1.94 15.19 -3.72
C LEU A 373 2.77 15.69 -4.92
N LYS A 374 4.06 15.34 -5.00
CA LYS A 374 4.94 15.72 -6.12
C LYS A 374 5.01 14.66 -7.20
N GLY A 375 4.69 13.42 -6.88
CA GLY A 375 4.45 12.32 -7.82
C GLY A 375 3.14 11.66 -7.47
N VAL A 376 2.35 11.23 -8.45
CA VAL A 376 1.09 10.51 -8.13
C VAL A 376 0.97 9.31 -9.04
N TYR A 377 0.52 9.41 -10.29
CA TYR A 377 0.35 8.23 -11.14
C TYR A 377 1.35 8.13 -12.30
N ALA A 378 1.79 6.90 -12.56
CA ALA A 378 2.50 6.53 -13.78
C ALA A 378 2.18 5.09 -14.22
N GLY A 379 1.93 4.90 -15.50
CA GLY A 379 1.69 3.60 -16.11
C GLY A 379 0.32 2.96 -15.81
N LEU A 380 -0.54 3.60 -15.02
CA LEU A 380 -1.92 3.17 -14.77
C LEU A 380 -2.89 3.91 -15.70
N GLY A 381 -3.67 3.16 -16.49
CA GLY A 381 -4.61 3.74 -17.43
C GLY A 381 -3.92 4.72 -18.39
N ASN A 382 -4.49 5.91 -18.58
CA ASN A 382 -3.88 6.96 -19.39
C ASN A 382 -2.93 7.88 -18.59
N CYS A 383 -2.70 7.61 -17.30
CA CYS A 383 -1.72 8.35 -16.52
C CYS A 383 -0.30 7.96 -16.93
N VAL A 384 0.30 8.74 -17.84
CA VAL A 384 1.62 8.41 -18.43
C VAL A 384 1.61 7.00 -19.03
N GLY A 385 0.51 6.61 -19.70
CA GLY A 385 0.31 5.26 -20.24
C GLY A 385 1.32 4.82 -21.31
N GLN A 386 1.96 5.80 -21.96
CA GLN A 386 3.02 5.63 -22.97
C GLN A 386 4.42 6.00 -22.43
N GLY A 387 4.59 6.19 -21.12
CA GLY A 387 5.88 6.54 -20.54
C GLY A 387 6.93 5.43 -20.69
N SER A 388 8.17 5.77 -20.36
CA SER A 388 9.32 4.84 -20.42
C SER A 388 9.12 3.58 -19.58
N GLY A 389 8.32 3.64 -18.51
CA GLY A 389 8.16 2.56 -17.53
C GLY A 389 9.36 2.39 -16.60
N GLY A 390 10.38 3.25 -16.71
CA GLY A 390 11.58 3.25 -15.88
C GLY A 390 12.00 4.66 -15.50
N PHE A 391 13.09 4.78 -14.76
CA PHE A 391 13.68 6.06 -14.40
C PHE A 391 14.83 6.41 -15.36
N THR A 392 14.88 7.66 -15.83
CA THR A 392 16.05 8.20 -16.53
C THR A 392 17.17 8.46 -15.52
N VAL A 393 18.34 7.87 -15.73
CA VAL A 393 19.50 8.00 -14.84
C VAL A 393 20.24 9.31 -15.10
N TYR A 394 20.57 10.04 -14.04
CA TYR A 394 21.35 11.29 -14.10
C TYR A 394 22.69 11.21 -13.39
N ARG A 395 22.86 10.30 -12.42
CA ARG A 395 24.11 10.12 -11.66
C ARG A 395 24.61 8.68 -11.76
N PRO A 396 25.13 8.24 -12.93
CA PRO A 396 25.51 6.83 -13.16
C PRO A 396 26.66 6.35 -12.27
N ASP A 397 27.51 7.28 -11.80
CA ASP A 397 28.65 6.96 -10.91
C ASP A 397 28.26 6.87 -9.42
N HIS A 398 26.97 7.01 -9.09
CA HIS A 398 26.50 6.85 -7.71
C HIS A 398 26.63 5.38 -7.29
N TRP A 399 27.16 5.13 -6.08
CA TRP A 399 27.50 3.79 -5.57
C TRP A 399 26.34 2.78 -5.65
N SER A 400 25.09 3.25 -5.55
CA SER A 400 23.92 2.37 -5.64
C SER A 400 23.80 1.71 -7.01
N LEU A 401 24.35 2.33 -8.07
CA LEU A 401 24.31 1.86 -9.45
C LEU A 401 25.56 1.03 -9.83
N ASP A 402 26.52 0.87 -8.93
CA ASP A 402 27.76 0.14 -9.20
C ASP A 402 27.48 -1.27 -9.75
N GLY A 403 28.07 -1.58 -10.92
CA GLY A 403 27.88 -2.87 -11.58
C GLY A 403 26.55 -3.05 -12.31
N ALA A 404 25.58 -2.13 -12.20
CA ALA A 404 24.31 -2.20 -12.91
C ALA A 404 24.42 -1.87 -14.42
N ARG A 405 25.60 -1.38 -14.85
CA ARG A 405 25.92 -1.01 -16.24
C ARG A 405 24.93 0.01 -16.83
N LEU A 406 24.61 1.02 -16.03
CA LEU A 406 23.77 2.15 -16.43
C LEU A 406 24.63 3.39 -16.64
N GLY A 407 24.44 4.06 -17.78
CA GLY A 407 25.03 5.35 -18.10
C GLY A 407 24.08 6.52 -17.87
N TYR A 408 24.59 7.74 -18.03
CA TYR A 408 23.78 8.95 -18.02
C TYR A 408 22.74 8.92 -19.16
N GLY A 409 21.47 9.12 -18.81
CA GLY A 409 20.33 9.09 -19.73
C GLY A 409 19.69 7.70 -19.95
N ASP A 410 20.32 6.62 -19.46
CA ASP A 410 19.76 5.28 -19.59
C ASP A 410 18.48 5.11 -18.76
N GLN A 411 17.66 4.13 -19.16
CA GLN A 411 16.38 3.84 -18.52
C GLN A 411 16.49 2.67 -17.55
N LEU A 412 16.57 2.98 -16.25
CA LEU A 412 16.56 2.00 -15.17
C LEU A 412 15.19 1.31 -15.07
N GLY A 413 15.17 -0.01 -15.26
CA GLY A 413 14.03 -0.88 -14.97
C GLY A 413 12.82 -0.71 -15.91
N ALA A 414 13.00 -0.08 -17.07
CA ALA A 414 11.95 0.12 -18.06
C ALA A 414 11.35 -1.21 -18.59
N ALA A 415 12.20 -2.20 -18.83
CA ALA A 415 11.77 -3.54 -19.28
C ALA A 415 10.85 -4.22 -18.27
N SER A 416 11.09 -3.97 -16.99
CA SER A 416 10.31 -4.50 -15.87
C SER A 416 9.28 -3.52 -15.33
N ARG A 417 9.05 -2.40 -16.03
CA ARG A 417 8.04 -1.38 -15.71
C ARG A 417 7.98 -1.01 -14.22
N ILE A 418 9.15 -0.75 -13.63
CA ILE A 418 9.26 -0.48 -12.19
C ILE A 418 8.80 0.93 -11.80
N PHE A 419 8.70 1.85 -12.77
CA PHE A 419 8.23 3.21 -12.51
C PHE A 419 6.70 3.24 -12.54
N GLY A 420 6.09 3.13 -11.37
CA GLY A 420 4.65 3.36 -11.21
C GLY A 420 3.95 2.48 -10.18
N TYR A 421 2.76 2.07 -10.61
CA TYR A 421 1.45 2.56 -10.17
C TYR A 421 1.48 3.98 -9.64
N GLU A 422 2.00 4.16 -8.43
CA GLU A 422 2.21 5.46 -7.83
C GLU A 422 3.68 5.69 -7.49
N VAL A 423 4.09 6.95 -7.50
CA VAL A 423 5.49 7.38 -7.33
C VAL A 423 5.58 8.61 -6.44
N ASP A 424 6.68 8.77 -5.72
CA ASP A 424 6.97 9.95 -4.92
C ASP A 424 7.96 10.86 -5.65
N GLY A 425 7.67 12.15 -5.70
CA GLY A 425 8.43 13.12 -6.48
C GLY A 425 9.19 14.13 -5.63
N VAL A 426 9.94 14.99 -6.31
CA VAL A 426 10.69 16.10 -5.73
C VAL A 426 10.46 17.37 -6.55
N ASP A 427 10.42 18.54 -5.93
CA ASP A 427 10.56 19.80 -6.67
C ASP A 427 12.04 20.04 -7.00
N PHE A 428 12.37 20.12 -8.28
CA PHE A 428 13.74 20.18 -8.75
C PHE A 428 13.95 21.22 -9.85
N THR A 429 15.20 21.59 -10.06
CA THR A 429 15.67 22.36 -11.22
C THR A 429 16.85 21.62 -11.88
N PHE A 430 17.09 21.91 -13.15
CA PHE A 430 18.31 21.47 -13.83
C PHE A 430 19.39 22.53 -13.74
N ASP A 431 20.62 22.09 -13.49
CA ASP A 431 21.84 22.87 -13.69
C ASP A 431 22.89 21.97 -14.36
N ASP A 432 23.46 22.46 -15.46
CA ASP A 432 24.39 21.72 -16.33
C ASP A 432 23.98 20.27 -16.64
N GLY A 433 22.69 20.05 -16.93
CA GLY A 433 22.14 18.73 -17.26
C GLY A 433 21.84 17.82 -16.06
N LEU A 434 22.14 18.22 -14.83
CA LEU A 434 21.86 17.45 -13.62
C LEU A 434 20.66 18.01 -12.84
N PRO A 435 19.81 17.15 -12.25
CA PRO A 435 18.72 17.59 -11.40
C PRO A 435 19.21 17.87 -9.98
N TYR A 436 18.68 18.94 -9.39
CA TYR A 436 18.92 19.35 -8.01
C TYR A 436 17.61 19.73 -7.32
N PRO A 437 17.41 19.36 -6.04
CA PRO A 437 16.23 19.77 -5.29
C PRO A 437 16.20 21.30 -5.13
N THR A 438 15.02 21.91 -5.27
CA THR A 438 14.85 23.36 -5.06
C THR A 438 14.72 23.74 -3.59
N GLY A 439 14.34 22.77 -2.74
CA GLY A 439 14.02 22.96 -1.33
C GLY A 439 12.65 23.61 -1.04
N ARG A 440 11.90 24.02 -2.06
CA ARG A 440 10.59 24.68 -1.87
C ARG A 440 9.50 23.75 -1.33
N ASP A 441 9.70 22.44 -1.46
CA ASP A 441 8.78 21.40 -1.01
C ASP A 441 9.24 20.68 0.26
N GLY A 442 10.19 21.28 0.99
CA GLY A 442 10.75 20.71 2.21
C GLY A 442 11.89 19.72 1.99
N THR A 443 12.29 19.47 0.75
CA THR A 443 13.45 18.62 0.44
C THR A 443 14.75 19.31 0.84
N ALA A 444 15.65 18.60 1.54
CA ALA A 444 16.94 19.16 1.91
C ALA A 444 17.84 19.34 0.67
N GLY A 445 18.66 20.40 0.65
CA GLY A 445 19.62 20.65 -0.45
C GLY A 445 20.71 19.58 -0.58
N SER A 446 20.92 18.77 0.46
CA SER A 446 21.85 17.63 0.47
C SER A 446 21.27 16.35 -0.13
N VAL A 447 20.02 16.36 -0.60
CA VAL A 447 19.42 15.19 -1.28
C VAL A 447 20.00 15.09 -2.69
N GLU A 448 20.54 13.92 -3.00
CA GLU A 448 21.04 13.60 -4.33
C GLU A 448 19.93 12.94 -5.16
N ILE A 449 19.56 13.57 -6.27
CA ILE A 449 18.64 12.98 -7.25
C ILE A 449 19.46 12.10 -8.20
N ILE A 450 19.25 10.78 -8.13
CA ILE A 450 19.99 9.77 -8.91
C ILE A 450 19.31 9.54 -10.26
N ALA A 451 17.98 9.38 -10.24
CA ALA A 451 17.18 9.10 -11.43
C ALA A 451 15.77 9.71 -11.30
N LEU A 452 15.16 10.10 -12.42
CA LEU A 452 13.82 10.71 -12.48
C LEU A 452 12.93 10.05 -13.53
N GLY A 453 11.63 10.00 -13.26
CA GLY A 453 10.59 9.73 -14.24
C GLY A 453 9.45 10.74 -14.13
N MET A 454 8.67 10.92 -15.20
CA MET A 454 7.55 11.87 -15.22
C MET A 454 6.25 11.20 -14.81
N ALA A 455 5.47 11.87 -13.97
CA ALA A 455 4.20 11.38 -13.46
C ALA A 455 3.08 12.42 -13.67
N THR A 456 1.84 12.03 -13.43
CA THR A 456 0.68 12.91 -13.56
C THR A 456 -0.31 12.69 -12.42
N ASN A 457 -1.06 13.74 -12.10
CA ASN A 457 -2.20 13.72 -11.18
C ASN A 457 -3.54 13.69 -11.94
N VAL A 458 -3.48 13.69 -13.27
CA VAL A 458 -4.64 13.66 -14.17
C VAL A 458 -4.48 12.52 -15.16
N GLU A 459 -5.58 11.79 -15.36
CA GLU A 459 -5.68 10.84 -16.44
C GLU A 459 -6.09 11.52 -17.75
N ALA A 460 -5.25 11.37 -18.78
CA ALA A 460 -5.52 11.98 -20.07
C ALA A 460 -6.79 11.39 -20.71
N ASN A 461 -7.67 12.27 -21.19
CA ASN A 461 -8.87 11.92 -21.92
C ASN A 461 -8.66 12.22 -23.41
N PHE A 462 -8.57 11.19 -24.24
CA PHE A 462 -8.38 11.33 -25.68
C PHE A 462 -9.71 11.30 -26.45
N ALA A 463 -10.84 11.32 -25.74
CA ALA A 463 -12.20 11.21 -26.27
C ALA A 463 -12.38 9.96 -27.15
N HIS A 464 -11.71 8.86 -26.81
CA HIS A 464 -11.91 7.58 -27.47
C HIS A 464 -13.33 7.09 -27.21
N TRP A 465 -14.06 6.80 -28.28
CA TRP A 465 -15.43 6.35 -28.16
C TRP A 465 -15.51 5.08 -27.30
N GLY A 466 -16.16 5.19 -26.14
CA GLY A 466 -16.40 4.08 -25.22
C GLY A 466 -15.41 3.89 -24.09
N GLU A 467 -14.39 4.74 -23.97
CA GLU A 467 -13.51 4.69 -22.82
C GLU A 467 -14.21 5.09 -21.51
N THR A 468 -13.73 4.55 -20.40
CA THR A 468 -14.14 4.94 -19.05
C THR A 468 -12.86 5.14 -18.24
N LEU A 469 -12.62 6.39 -17.84
CA LEU A 469 -11.47 6.77 -17.04
C LEU A 469 -11.72 6.44 -15.57
N TYR A 470 -10.68 5.94 -14.89
CA TYR A 470 -10.74 5.57 -13.47
C TYR A 470 -10.23 6.71 -12.59
N ILE A 471 -9.08 7.29 -12.91
CA ILE A 471 -8.43 8.30 -12.07
C ILE A 471 -9.05 9.68 -12.32
N GLY A 472 -9.26 10.05 -13.58
CA GLY A 472 -9.85 11.35 -13.94
C GLY A 472 -9.00 12.54 -13.44
N THR A 473 -9.62 13.53 -12.78
CA THR A 473 -8.98 14.79 -12.34
C THR A 473 -8.98 15.02 -10.83
N ALA A 474 -9.65 14.16 -10.05
CA ALA A 474 -9.98 14.44 -8.65
C ALA A 474 -8.73 14.71 -7.77
N ASP A 475 -7.66 13.94 -7.94
CA ASP A 475 -6.44 14.13 -7.15
C ASP A 475 -5.70 15.43 -7.52
N ALA A 476 -5.73 15.85 -8.79
CA ALA A 476 -5.19 17.15 -9.21
C ALA A 476 -6.01 18.32 -8.66
N GLU A 477 -7.34 18.20 -8.59
CA GLU A 477 -8.22 19.19 -7.97
C GLU A 477 -7.97 19.31 -6.46
N PHE A 478 -7.83 18.17 -5.78
CA PHE A 478 -7.44 18.12 -4.37
C PHE A 478 -6.08 18.80 -4.14
N LYS A 479 -5.08 18.47 -4.94
CA LYS A 479 -3.75 19.09 -4.87
C LYS A 479 -3.81 20.60 -5.14
N ALA A 480 -4.62 21.05 -6.09
CA ALA A 480 -4.80 22.47 -6.37
C ALA A 480 -5.37 23.22 -5.16
N LEU A 481 -6.46 22.71 -4.58
CA LEU A 481 -7.05 23.28 -3.36
C LEU A 481 -6.08 23.25 -2.18
N THR A 482 -5.34 22.16 -2.02
CA THR A 482 -4.44 21.96 -0.88
C THR A 482 -3.20 22.84 -0.95
N MET A 483 -2.55 22.88 -2.12
CA MET A 483 -1.25 23.53 -2.30
C MET A 483 -1.35 24.99 -2.76
N HIS A 484 -2.48 25.39 -3.34
CA HIS A 484 -2.69 26.74 -3.86
C HIS A 484 -3.88 27.46 -3.22
N GLY A 485 -4.71 26.78 -2.41
CA GLY A 485 -5.83 27.38 -1.70
C GLY A 485 -7.09 27.60 -2.54
N GLU A 486 -7.03 27.37 -3.85
CA GLU A 486 -8.15 27.57 -4.77
C GLU A 486 -8.10 26.62 -5.97
N LEU A 487 -9.27 26.34 -6.55
CA LEU A 487 -9.40 25.58 -7.78
C LEU A 487 -9.69 26.53 -8.95
N THR A 488 -8.68 26.77 -9.79
CA THR A 488 -8.75 27.54 -11.02
C THR A 488 -8.09 26.73 -12.15
N ALA A 489 -8.27 27.16 -13.40
CA ALA A 489 -7.60 26.50 -14.53
C ALA A 489 -6.07 26.52 -14.39
N GLU A 490 -5.50 27.59 -13.82
CA GLU A 490 -4.06 27.73 -13.60
C GLU A 490 -3.57 26.79 -12.48
N THR A 491 -4.27 26.74 -11.35
CA THR A 491 -3.86 25.89 -10.21
C THR A 491 -4.05 24.41 -10.51
N LEU A 492 -5.09 24.04 -11.28
CA LEU A 492 -5.29 22.69 -11.80
C LEU A 492 -4.18 22.29 -12.77
N ASP A 493 -3.83 23.17 -13.73
CA ASP A 493 -2.74 22.91 -14.67
C ASP A 493 -1.41 22.65 -13.93
N LYS A 494 -1.05 23.52 -12.97
CA LYS A 494 0.14 23.33 -12.11
C LYS A 494 0.09 22.03 -11.33
N SER A 495 -1.08 21.63 -10.85
CA SER A 495 -1.26 20.43 -10.02
C SER A 495 -1.30 19.14 -10.84
N SER A 496 -1.62 19.22 -12.13
CA SER A 496 -1.70 18.06 -13.03
C SER A 496 -0.35 17.34 -13.22
N ARG A 497 0.76 18.07 -13.15
CA ARG A 497 2.10 17.54 -13.43
C ARG A 497 2.79 17.04 -12.16
N GLY A 498 3.54 15.95 -12.30
CA GLY A 498 4.37 15.40 -11.25
C GLY A 498 5.60 14.69 -11.80
N ASN A 499 6.38 14.11 -10.90
CA ASN A 499 7.52 13.26 -11.20
C ASN A 499 7.66 12.16 -10.15
N GLY A 500 8.49 11.16 -10.42
CA GLY A 500 8.99 10.23 -9.41
C GLY A 500 10.51 10.26 -9.39
N ALA A 501 11.13 10.10 -8.23
CA ALA A 501 12.56 10.22 -8.08
C ALA A 501 13.18 9.05 -7.29
N VAL A 502 14.31 8.55 -7.79
CA VAL A 502 15.25 7.77 -6.99
C VAL A 502 16.24 8.74 -6.36
N ILE A 503 16.32 8.76 -5.04
CA ILE A 503 17.19 9.67 -4.30
C ILE A 503 18.08 8.94 -3.29
N TYR A 504 19.17 9.59 -2.92
CA TYR A 504 19.99 9.28 -1.76
C TYR A 504 20.14 10.51 -0.86
N TRP A 505 20.14 10.31 0.45
CA TRP A 505 20.26 11.39 1.42
C TRP A 505 21.00 10.93 2.68
N GLU A 506 22.10 11.63 3.00
CA GLU A 506 22.72 11.57 4.32
C GLU A 506 21.91 12.42 5.30
N LYS A 507 21.08 11.77 6.12
CA LYS A 507 20.15 12.42 7.07
C LYS A 507 20.65 12.26 8.50
N GLY A 508 21.16 13.35 9.07
CA GLY A 508 21.70 13.31 10.43
C GLY A 508 22.92 12.39 10.50
N ASN A 509 22.87 11.37 11.37
CA ASN A 509 23.92 10.35 11.44
C ASN A 509 23.64 9.13 10.54
N GLY A 510 22.48 9.09 9.89
CA GLY A 510 22.00 7.96 9.09
C GLY A 510 21.94 8.26 7.59
N GLU A 511 21.40 7.29 6.86
CA GLU A 511 21.32 7.33 5.39
C GLU A 511 19.90 6.92 4.95
N VAL A 512 19.40 7.54 3.88
CA VAL A 512 18.14 7.18 3.24
C VAL A 512 18.39 6.94 1.76
N PHE A 513 18.02 5.76 1.28
CA PHE A 513 17.83 5.48 -0.14
C PHE A 513 16.35 5.31 -0.40
N CYS A 514 15.78 6.11 -1.30
CA CYS A 514 14.36 6.02 -1.64
C CYS A 514 14.22 5.84 -3.16
N ALA A 515 13.59 4.75 -3.58
CA ALA A 515 13.27 4.52 -4.99
C ALA A 515 12.02 5.29 -5.45
N GLY A 516 11.16 5.72 -4.52
CA GLY A 516 9.99 6.56 -4.81
C GLY A 516 8.98 5.92 -5.75
N THR A 517 8.74 4.61 -5.67
CA THR A 517 7.76 3.91 -6.53
C THR A 517 7.19 2.64 -5.90
N CYS A 518 5.91 2.37 -6.16
CA CYS A 518 5.24 1.14 -5.72
C CYS A 518 5.70 -0.12 -6.47
N GLU A 519 6.24 0.02 -7.69
CA GLU A 519 6.47 -1.12 -8.58
C GLU A 519 7.95 -1.56 -8.64
N TRP A 520 8.80 -1.14 -7.70
CA TRP A 520 10.17 -1.68 -7.58
C TRP A 520 10.19 -3.22 -7.51
N VAL A 521 9.21 -3.80 -6.78
CA VAL A 521 9.02 -5.26 -6.67
C VAL A 521 8.76 -5.96 -8.01
N ALA A 522 8.25 -5.23 -9.01
CA ALA A 522 8.06 -5.79 -10.34
C ALA A 522 9.41 -6.16 -10.98
N GLY A 523 10.47 -5.40 -10.73
CA GLY A 523 11.83 -5.74 -11.15
C GLY A 523 12.37 -6.99 -10.46
N LEU A 524 12.14 -7.14 -9.14
CA LEU A 524 12.56 -8.33 -8.39
C LEU A 524 11.84 -9.59 -8.87
N THR A 525 10.53 -9.51 -9.07
CA THR A 525 9.73 -10.66 -9.57
C THR A 525 10.08 -11.06 -11.00
N ARG A 526 10.47 -10.10 -11.84
CA ARG A 526 10.87 -10.32 -13.24
C ARG A 526 12.37 -10.63 -13.40
N ARG A 527 13.12 -10.71 -12.29
CA ARG A 527 14.58 -10.94 -12.28
C ARG A 527 15.34 -9.91 -13.12
N ASP A 528 14.94 -8.66 -13.01
CA ASP A 528 15.63 -7.54 -13.66
C ASP A 528 17.00 -7.35 -13.02
N SER A 529 18.05 -7.69 -13.79
CA SER A 529 19.42 -7.66 -13.29
C SER A 529 19.84 -6.30 -12.73
N GLN A 530 19.37 -5.19 -13.30
CA GLN A 530 19.75 -3.85 -12.84
C GLN A 530 19.08 -3.54 -11.50
N VAL A 531 17.79 -3.84 -11.39
CA VAL A 531 17.01 -3.63 -10.17
C VAL A 531 17.55 -4.50 -9.03
N GLU A 532 17.84 -5.77 -9.28
CA GLU A 532 18.42 -6.66 -8.27
C GLU A 532 19.82 -6.20 -7.84
N ILE A 533 20.69 -5.76 -8.77
CA ILE A 533 22.02 -5.22 -8.43
C ILE A 533 21.89 -4.00 -7.52
N ILE A 534 21.04 -3.04 -7.88
CA ILE A 534 20.85 -1.82 -7.08
C ILE A 534 20.28 -2.16 -5.71
N THR A 535 19.29 -3.06 -5.65
CA THR A 535 18.72 -3.52 -4.38
C THR A 535 19.81 -4.15 -3.50
N ARG A 536 20.66 -5.03 -4.06
CA ARG A 536 21.80 -5.62 -3.33
C ARG A 536 22.80 -4.56 -2.86
N ASN A 537 23.20 -3.63 -3.73
CA ASN A 537 24.14 -2.57 -3.36
C ASN A 537 23.64 -1.78 -2.14
N VAL A 538 22.36 -1.40 -2.14
CA VAL A 538 21.73 -0.66 -1.04
C VAL A 538 21.69 -1.50 0.23
N LEU A 539 21.21 -2.74 0.16
CA LEU A 539 21.09 -3.61 1.34
C LEU A 539 22.46 -3.98 1.91
N ASP A 540 23.43 -4.34 1.07
CA ASP A 540 24.80 -4.66 1.47
C ASP A 540 25.47 -3.48 2.16
N ARG A 541 25.28 -2.26 1.65
CA ARG A 541 25.80 -1.06 2.32
C ARG A 541 25.10 -0.83 3.64
N PHE A 542 23.77 -0.92 3.67
CA PHE A 542 23.00 -0.50 4.84
C PHE A 542 23.00 -1.52 5.98
N CYS A 543 23.15 -2.81 5.68
CA CYS A 543 23.15 -3.88 6.67
C CYS A 543 24.56 -4.25 7.19
N ARG A 544 25.63 -3.69 6.61
CA ARG A 544 27.02 -3.93 7.01
C ARG A 544 27.41 -3.44 8.38
#